data_AF-A0A353NP15-F1
#
_entry.id   AF-A0A353NP15-F1
#
_cell.length_a   1.000
_cell.length_b   1.000
_cell.length_c   1.000
_cell.angle_alpha   90.00
_cell.angle_beta   90.00
_cell.angle_gamma   90.00
#
_symmetry.space_group_name_H-M   'P 1'
#
loop_
_entity.id
_entity.type
_entity.pdbx_description
1 polymer ?
#
loop_
_entity_poly.entity_id
_entity_poly.type
_entity_poly.pdbx_seq_one_letter_code
_entity_poly.pdbx_strand_id
1 'polypeptide(L)'
;YMAEIDPLSSFQFKNIGEPLLLGKEDVGNIRCALLELEQPKVESKYMEIWWKDFTYRFWIDRRKEQLVKAEITAVSTQSRDTSLTMTVDFKDFNRKIKINPP
;
A
#
# COMPACT_ATOMS: atom_id res chain seq x y z
N TYR A 1 12.47 10.57 16.89
CA TYR A 1 11.38 11.40 16.36
C TYR A 1 10.90 10.74 15.07
N MET A 2 9.82 9.97 15.12
CA MET A 2 9.18 9.48 13.90
C MET A 2 8.37 10.66 13.36
N ALA A 3 8.90 11.32 12.33
CA ALA A 3 8.10 12.26 11.57
C ALA A 3 6.88 11.50 11.05
N GLU A 4 5.72 12.14 11.14
CA GLU A 4 4.47 11.66 10.57
C GLU A 4 4.74 11.15 9.15
N ILE A 5 4.60 9.83 8.96
CA ILE A 5 4.75 9.23 7.65
C ILE A 5 3.49 9.63 6.90
N ASP A 6 3.62 10.47 5.87
CA ASP A 6 2.55 10.64 4.89
C ASP A 6 2.25 9.25 4.32
N PRO A 7 1.12 8.62 4.67
CA PRO A 7 0.86 7.26 4.27
C PRO A 7 0.67 7.16 2.75
N LEU A 8 0.32 8.26 2.07
CA LEU A 8 0.19 8.31 0.61
C LEU A 8 1.53 8.32 -0.10
N SER A 9 2.59 8.84 0.53
CA SER A 9 3.96 8.78 0.00
C SER A 9 4.45 7.35 -0.23
N SER A 10 3.84 6.37 0.47
CA SER A 10 4.12 4.95 0.30
C SER A 10 3.58 4.36 -1.01
N PHE A 11 2.73 5.10 -1.73
CA PHE A 11 2.14 4.67 -3.01
C PHE A 11 2.69 5.44 -4.21
N GLN A 12 3.79 6.18 -4.02
CA GLN A 12 4.49 6.86 -5.10
C GLN A 12 5.68 6.01 -5.55
N PHE A 13 5.75 5.74 -6.85
CA PHE A 13 6.69 4.79 -7.42
C PHE A 13 7.49 5.44 -8.55
N LYS A 14 8.83 5.34 -8.46
CA LYS A 14 9.73 5.63 -9.57
C LYS A 14 9.55 4.62 -10.69
N ASN A 15 9.29 3.37 -10.31
CA ASN A 15 9.05 2.26 -11.23
C ASN A 15 8.27 1.16 -10.50
N ILE A 16 7.21 0.65 -11.13
CA ILE A 16 6.33 -0.38 -10.56
C ILE A 16 6.60 -1.79 -11.08
N GLY A 17 7.44 -1.95 -12.11
CA GLY A 17 7.59 -3.22 -12.81
C GLY A 17 6.31 -3.65 -13.54
N GLU A 18 6.13 -4.95 -13.74
CA GLU A 18 4.92 -5.53 -14.31
C GLU A 18 4.02 -6.09 -13.20
N PRO A 19 2.77 -5.59 -13.04
CA PRO A 19 1.87 -6.09 -12.02
C PRO A 19 1.40 -7.53 -12.32
N LEU A 20 1.44 -8.39 -11.31
CA LEU A 20 0.94 -9.76 -11.38
C LEU A 20 -0.51 -9.81 -10.89
N LEU A 21 -1.42 -10.37 -11.71
CA LEU A 21 -2.78 -10.67 -11.28
C LEU A 21 -2.81 -12.03 -10.58
N LEU A 22 -2.93 -12.03 -9.25
CA LEU A 22 -2.94 -13.25 -8.45
C LEU A 22 -4.32 -13.91 -8.38
N GLY A 23 -5.39 -13.16 -8.65
CA GLY A 23 -6.74 -13.70 -8.69
C GLY A 23 -7.78 -12.72 -8.17
N LYS A 24 -8.74 -13.26 -7.41
CA LYS A 24 -9.81 -12.47 -6.79
C LYS A 24 -9.99 -12.87 -5.33
N GLU A 25 -10.13 -11.89 -4.47
CA GLU A 25 -10.36 -12.07 -3.05
C GLU A 25 -11.46 -11.12 -2.57
N ASP A 26 -12.23 -11.56 -1.56
CA ASP A 26 -13.26 -10.74 -0.96
C ASP A 26 -12.67 -9.92 0.19
N VAL A 27 -12.81 -8.59 0.10
CA VAL A 27 -12.50 -7.66 1.20
C VAL A 27 -13.83 -7.17 1.76
N GLY A 28 -14.25 -7.77 2.89
CA GLY A 28 -15.60 -7.60 3.40
C GLY A 28 -16.64 -8.14 2.41
N ASN A 29 -17.53 -7.27 1.92
CA ASN A 29 -18.57 -7.63 0.94
C ASN A 29 -18.18 -7.24 -0.51
N ILE A 30 -16.92 -6.87 -0.75
CA ILE A 30 -16.45 -6.41 -2.06
C ILE A 30 -15.51 -7.46 -2.64
N ARG A 31 -15.86 -7.97 -3.82
CA ARG A 31 -15.02 -8.91 -4.57
C ARG A 31 -13.97 -8.17 -5.38
N CYS A 32 -12.74 -8.18 -4.90
CA CYS A 32 -11.62 -7.46 -5.47
C CYS A 32 -10.78 -8.33 -6.40
N ALA A 33 -10.14 -7.72 -7.40
CA ALA A 33 -8.99 -8.32 -8.05
C ALA A 33 -7.76 -8.10 -7.17
N LEU A 34 -6.96 -9.14 -6.96
CA LEU A 34 -5.72 -9.07 -6.21
C LEU A 34 -4.56 -8.91 -7.20
N LEU A 35 -3.87 -7.77 -7.12
CA LEU A 35 -2.63 -7.51 -7.84
C LEU A 35 -1.45 -7.52 -6.88
N GLU A 36 -0.30 -7.99 -7.35
CA GLU A 36 0.97 -7.92 -6.63
C GLU A 36 2.03 -7.21 -7.48
N LEU A 37 2.82 -6.36 -6.82
CA LEU A 37 4.06 -5.82 -7.37
C LEU A 37 5.22 -6.40 -6.58
N GLU A 38 6.13 -7.07 -7.29
CA GLU A 38 7.38 -7.54 -6.74
C GLU A 38 8.47 -6.47 -6.91
N GLN A 39 9.09 -6.06 -5.79
CA GLN A 39 10.24 -5.16 -5.76
C GLN A 39 10.05 -3.82 -6.51
N PRO A 40 8.93 -3.09 -6.34
CA PRO A 40 8.79 -1.78 -6.94
C PRO A 40 9.81 -0.80 -6.35
N LYS A 41 10.22 0.18 -7.15
CA LYS A 41 11.08 1.28 -6.70
C LYS A 41 10.22 2.42 -6.19
N VAL A 42 10.18 2.61 -4.88
CA VAL A 42 9.41 3.67 -4.22
C VAL A 42 10.08 5.05 -4.35
N GLU A 43 9.30 6.12 -4.31
CA GLU A 43 9.83 7.50 -4.36
C GLU A 43 10.33 7.99 -3.02
N SER A 44 9.75 7.50 -1.93
CA SER A 44 10.08 7.94 -0.57
C SER A 44 11.50 7.58 -0.19
N LYS A 45 12.40 8.59 -0.16
CA LYS A 45 13.78 8.44 0.33
C LYS A 45 13.84 7.86 1.74
N TYR A 46 12.88 8.19 2.60
CA TYR A 46 12.80 7.64 3.94
C TYR A 46 12.59 6.12 3.88
N MET A 47 11.64 5.65 3.07
CA MET A 47 11.41 4.22 2.91
C MET A 47 12.63 3.50 2.33
N GLU A 48 13.29 4.07 1.32
CA GLU A 48 14.49 3.48 0.71
C GLU A 48 15.68 3.36 1.67
N ILE A 49 15.82 4.27 2.65
CA ILE A 49 16.92 4.22 3.63
C ILE A 49 16.74 3.07 4.63
N TRP A 50 15.53 2.88 5.11
CA TRP A 50 15.25 1.96 6.22
C TRP A 50 14.81 0.57 5.78
N TRP A 51 14.23 0.46 4.58
CA TRP A 51 13.56 -0.75 4.10
C TRP A 51 13.97 -1.11 2.67
N LYS A 52 13.89 -2.39 2.36
CA LYS A 52 14.16 -2.97 1.04
C LYS A 52 13.28 -4.20 0.80
N ASP A 53 13.39 -4.76 -0.41
CA ASP A 53 12.65 -5.95 -0.84
C ASP A 53 11.13 -5.75 -0.64
N PHE A 54 10.64 -4.62 -1.15
CA PHE A 54 9.23 -4.28 -1.04
C PHE A 54 8.36 -5.24 -1.84
N THR A 55 7.26 -5.67 -1.24
CA THR A 55 6.16 -6.33 -1.94
C THR A 55 4.87 -5.58 -1.64
N TYR A 56 4.16 -5.21 -2.71
CA TYR A 56 2.88 -4.51 -2.62
C TYR A 56 1.77 -5.42 -3.09
N ARG A 57 0.68 -5.48 -2.31
CA ARG A 57 -0.56 -6.12 -2.70
C ARG A 57 -1.68 -5.10 -2.75
N PHE A 58 -2.46 -5.15 -3.83
CA PHE A 58 -3.57 -4.24 -4.07
C PHE A 58 -4.85 -5.04 -4.31
N TRP A 59 -5.88 -4.70 -3.53
CA TRP A 59 -7.23 -5.22 -3.72
C TRP A 59 -8.07 -4.15 -4.41
N ILE A 60 -8.38 -4.36 -5.69
CA ILE A 60 -9.08 -3.40 -6.53
C ILE A 60 -10.50 -3.88 -6.81
N ASP A 61 -11.49 -3.05 -6.45
CA ASP A 61 -12.87 -3.23 -6.93
C ASP A 61 -12.93 -2.82 -8.40
N ARG A 62 -12.90 -3.81 -9.30
CA ARG A 62 -12.96 -3.58 -10.75
C ARG A 62 -14.30 -3.02 -11.24
N ARG A 63 -15.37 -3.07 -10.42
CA ARG A 63 -16.67 -2.50 -10.80
C ARG A 63 -16.71 -1.00 -10.58
N LYS A 64 -16.01 -0.53 -9.54
CA LYS A 64 -15.96 0.89 -9.16
C LYS A 64 -14.64 1.57 -9.52
N GLU A 65 -13.67 0.80 -10.02
CA GLU A 65 -12.30 1.24 -10.29
C GLU A 65 -11.63 1.88 -9.06
N GLN A 66 -11.87 1.29 -7.89
CA GLN A 66 -11.40 1.79 -6.61
C GLN A 66 -10.43 0.81 -5.96
N LEU A 67 -9.33 1.34 -5.43
CA LEU A 67 -8.48 0.61 -4.51
C LEU A 67 -9.24 0.47 -3.18
N VAL A 68 -9.45 -0.75 -2.69
CA VAL A 68 -10.19 -1.02 -1.46
C VAL A 68 -9.24 -1.19 -0.28
N LYS A 69 -8.13 -1.91 -0.52
CA LYS A 69 -7.10 -2.21 0.46
C LYS A 69 -5.76 -2.27 -0.25
N ALA A 70 -4.71 -1.85 0.45
CA ALA A 70 -3.34 -2.15 0.08
C ALA A 70 -2.56 -2.70 1.26
N GLU A 71 -1.60 -3.58 0.96
CA GLU A 71 -0.67 -4.13 1.93
C GLU A 71 0.75 -3.99 1.40
N ILE A 72 1.65 -3.56 2.27
CA ILE A 72 3.04 -3.29 1.95
C ILE A 72 3.88 -4.08 2.94
N THR A 73 4.74 -4.94 2.42
CA THR A 73 5.73 -5.66 3.22
C THR A 73 7.13 -5.31 2.75
N ALA A 74 8.07 -5.24 3.68
CA ALA A 74 9.48 -5.01 3.40
C ALA A 74 10.34 -5.54 4.55
N VAL A 75 11.65 -5.66 4.33
CA VAL A 75 12.62 -6.00 5.38
C VAL A 75 13.56 -4.84 5.64
N SER A 76 14.11 -4.75 6.85
CA SER A 76 15.04 -3.67 7.17
C SER A 76 16.33 -3.80 6.37
N THR A 77 16.89 -2.64 5.99
CA THR A 77 18.23 -2.57 5.40
C THR A 77 19.31 -3.02 6.38
N GLN A 78 19.06 -2.93 7.70
CA GLN A 78 20.02 -3.22 8.76
C GLN A 78 19.91 -4.64 9.35
N SER A 79 18.74 -5.27 9.27
CA SER A 79 18.52 -6.63 9.77
C SER A 79 17.41 -7.32 8.97
N ARG A 80 17.59 -8.60 8.64
CA ARG A 80 16.55 -9.40 7.97
C ARG A 80 15.45 -9.89 8.92
N ASP A 81 15.71 -9.87 10.23
CA ASP A 81 14.73 -10.29 11.25
C ASP A 81 13.71 -9.20 11.57
N THR A 82 13.94 -7.98 11.07
CA THR A 82 13.03 -6.85 11.23
C THR A 82 12.26 -6.63 9.94
N SER A 83 10.94 -6.75 10.00
CA SER A 83 10.05 -6.49 8.86
C SER A 83 9.18 -5.26 9.08
N LEU A 84 8.81 -4.62 7.97
CA LEU A 84 7.73 -3.66 7.88
C LEU A 84 6.49 -4.39 7.36
N THR A 85 5.35 -4.16 8.00
CA THR A 85 4.04 -4.49 7.45
C THR A 85 3.14 -3.29 7.65
N MET A 86 2.58 -2.80 6.56
CA MET A 86 1.65 -1.68 6.57
C MET A 86 0.41 -2.07 5.78
N THR A 87 -0.75 -1.86 6.39
CA THR A 87 -2.05 -2.10 5.79
C THR A 87 -2.80 -0.78 5.72
N VAL A 88 -3.33 -0.47 4.55
CA VAL A 88 -4.09 0.76 4.30
C VAL A 88 -5.45 0.38 3.74
N ASP A 89 -6.50 0.75 4.46
CA ASP A 89 -7.88 0.55 4.05
C ASP A 89 -8.46 1.86 3.50
N PHE A 90 -9.03 1.80 2.30
CA PHE A 90 -9.62 2.94 1.62
C PHE A 90 -11.14 2.83 1.68
N LYS A 91 -11.77 3.86 2.24
CA LYS A 91 -13.22 3.91 2.46
C LYS A 91 -13.76 5.31 2.27
N ASP A 92 -15.09 5.41 2.21
CA ASP A 92 -15.81 6.69 2.17
C ASP A 92 -15.37 7.62 1.02
N PHE A 93 -15.02 7.05 -0.14
CA PHE A 93 -14.63 7.80 -1.34
C PHE A 93 -15.63 8.91 -1.68
N ASN A 94 -15.13 10.13 -1.84
CA ASN A 94 -15.91 11.35 -2.12
C ASN A 94 -16.99 11.71 -1.08
N ARG A 95 -16.99 11.05 0.09
CA ARG A 95 -17.89 11.40 1.17
C ARG A 95 -17.43 12.70 1.82
N LYS A 96 -18.36 13.62 2.06
CA LYS A 96 -18.06 14.83 2.85
C LYS A 96 -17.75 14.42 4.29
N ILE A 97 -16.52 14.68 4.72
CA ILE A 97 -16.08 14.48 6.10
C ILE A 97 -16.20 15.83 6.82
N LYS A 98 -16.97 15.89 7.90
CA LYS A 98 -16.95 17.04 8.82
C LYS A 98 -15.85 16.79 9.84
N ILE A 99 -14.81 17.62 9.81
CA ILE A 99 -13.76 17.61 10.83
C ILE A 99 -14.11 18.71 11.83
N ASN A 100 -14.39 18.31 13.07
CA ASN A 100 -14.60 19.23 14.17
C ASN A 100 -13.30 19.31 15.00
N PRO A 101 -12.99 20.46 15.62
CA PRO A 101 -11.89 20.54 16.57
C PRO A 101 -12.10 19.56 17.73
N PRO A 102 -11.00 19.01 18.29
CA PRO A 102 -11.04 18.04 19.38
C PRO A 102 -11.59 18.63 20.69
#